data_AF-A0A956GZ25-F1
#
_entry.id   AF-A0A956GZ25-F1
#
_cell.length_a   1.000
_cell.length_b   1.000
_cell.length_c   1.000
_cell.angle_alpha   90.00
_cell.angle_beta   90.00
_cell.angle_gamma   90.00
#
_symmetry.space_group_name_H-M   'P 1'
#
loop_
_entity.id
_entity.type
_entity.pdbx_description
1 polymer ?
#
loop_
_entity_poly.entity_id
_entity_poly.type
_entity_poly.pdbx_seq_one_letter_code
_entity_poly.pdbx_strand_id
1 'polypeptide(L)'
;MRLLSTDPDEPGVFAVGQVAYGIVALGQMATGVIAIGQVARGVIAIGQGAIGLIAVGQGAIGLYAGLAMLGIFGRGFPLPVVPKLPRPRQLPGTTDLSQVRMGYGDGWIEAELAPGPDQVPLLYPVHGGVGGEAPIADIRLAAKLRPKANAELAQTPKPRVVAHIKRVGDGLVCDRLLHVPIPLTETEGYQTKLAFRMAVLVALALVFWQIVWLPIAQMFQ
;
A
#
# COMPACT_ATOMS: atom_id res chain seq x y z
N MET A 1 30.20 -13.54 -29.48
CA MET A 1 29.46 -12.26 -29.60
C MET A 1 30.19 -11.33 -30.54
N ARG A 2 29.50 -10.84 -31.58
CA ARG A 2 30.00 -9.75 -32.44
C ARG A 2 29.60 -8.40 -31.87
N LEU A 3 30.34 -7.34 -32.20
CA LEU A 3 30.03 -6.00 -31.70
C LEU A 3 28.76 -5.44 -32.37
N LEU A 4 28.57 -5.72 -33.66
CA LEU A 4 27.36 -5.45 -34.43
C LEU A 4 26.94 -6.75 -35.13
N SER A 5 25.65 -7.10 -35.06
CA SER A 5 25.07 -8.22 -35.80
C SER A 5 23.79 -7.77 -36.51
N THR A 6 23.63 -8.18 -37.77
CA THR A 6 22.39 -8.04 -38.53
C THR A 6 21.74 -9.38 -38.82
N ASP A 7 22.44 -10.46 -38.47
CA ASP A 7 22.00 -11.82 -38.77
C ASP A 7 21.04 -12.33 -37.69
N PRO A 8 19.93 -12.98 -38.08
CA PRO A 8 18.94 -13.52 -37.13
C PRO A 8 19.51 -14.59 -36.20
N ASP A 9 20.56 -15.29 -36.62
CA ASP A 9 21.10 -16.45 -35.91
C ASP A 9 22.35 -16.12 -35.09
N GLU A 10 22.89 -14.90 -35.20
CA GLU A 10 24.12 -14.51 -34.50
C GLU A 10 23.88 -13.41 -33.46
N PRO A 11 24.08 -13.68 -32.16
CA PRO A 11 23.91 -12.67 -31.12
C PRO A 11 25.05 -11.64 -31.13
N GLY A 12 24.64 -10.36 -31.11
CA GLY A 12 25.54 -9.20 -31.10
C GLY A 12 25.42 -8.35 -29.82
N VAL A 13 26.40 -7.48 -29.55
CA VAL A 13 26.24 -6.42 -28.55
C VAL A 13 25.15 -5.45 -29.02
N PHE A 14 25.22 -5.04 -30.29
CA PHE A 14 24.16 -4.33 -31.00
C PHE A 14 23.61 -5.24 -32.10
N ALA A 15 22.32 -5.56 -32.05
CA ALA A 15 21.65 -6.38 -33.04
C ALA A 15 20.53 -5.60 -33.74
N VAL A 16 20.53 -5.58 -35.07
CA VAL A 16 19.53 -4.88 -35.89
C VAL A 16 18.99 -5.81 -36.97
N GLY A 17 17.68 -6.11 -36.96
CA GLY A 17 17.09 -7.02 -37.94
C GLY A 17 15.59 -7.22 -37.76
N GLN A 18 14.97 -8.07 -38.60
CA GLN A 18 13.57 -8.46 -38.36
C GLN A 18 13.45 -9.27 -37.06
N VAL A 19 14.40 -10.17 -36.83
CA VAL A 19 14.60 -10.90 -35.58
C VAL A 19 16.00 -10.52 -35.09
N ALA A 20 16.08 -9.87 -33.93
CA ALA A 20 17.32 -9.35 -33.38
C ALA A 20 17.57 -9.92 -31.97
N TYR A 21 18.74 -10.51 -31.77
CA TYR A 21 19.20 -11.06 -30.49
C TYR A 21 20.48 -10.34 -30.06
N GLY A 22 20.47 -9.70 -28.91
CA GLY A 22 21.66 -9.00 -28.43
C GLY A 22 21.51 -8.28 -27.10
N ILE A 23 22.55 -7.59 -26.65
CA ILE A 23 22.44 -6.74 -25.45
C ILE A 23 21.49 -5.57 -25.74
N VAL A 24 21.69 -4.92 -26.88
CA VAL A 24 20.78 -3.92 -27.46
C VAL A 24 20.22 -4.49 -28.75
N ALA A 25 18.93 -4.82 -28.77
CA ALA A 25 18.24 -5.40 -29.91
C ALA A 25 17.20 -4.44 -30.48
N LEU A 26 17.29 -4.16 -31.77
CA LEU A 26 16.40 -3.31 -32.54
C LEU A 26 15.77 -4.14 -33.67
N GLY A 27 14.45 -4.36 -33.64
CA GLY A 27 13.82 -5.20 -34.66
C GLY A 27 12.33 -5.36 -34.54
N GLN A 28 11.69 -6.11 -35.46
CA GLN A 28 10.27 -6.42 -35.31
C GLN A 28 10.05 -7.36 -34.12
N MET A 29 10.90 -8.39 -33.99
CA MET A 29 11.05 -9.23 -32.81
C MET A 29 12.45 -8.98 -32.21
N ALA A 30 12.49 -8.27 -31.09
CA ALA A 30 13.74 -7.92 -30.41
C ALA A 30 13.82 -8.66 -29.07
N THR A 31 14.90 -9.39 -28.83
CA THR A 31 15.17 -10.03 -27.54
C THR A 31 16.55 -9.61 -27.04
N GLY A 32 16.61 -9.04 -25.84
CA GLY A 32 17.86 -8.52 -25.30
C GLY A 32 17.76 -7.90 -23.92
N VAL A 33 18.85 -7.32 -23.41
CA VAL A 33 18.78 -6.54 -22.15
C VAL A 33 17.94 -5.28 -22.39
N ILE A 34 18.20 -4.59 -23.51
CA ILE A 34 17.43 -3.48 -24.03
C ILE A 34 16.85 -3.92 -25.38
N ALA A 35 15.53 -4.07 -25.46
CA ALA A 35 14.84 -4.51 -26.66
C ALA A 35 13.86 -3.43 -27.14
N ILE A 36 13.95 -3.06 -28.40
CA ILE A 36 13.05 -2.09 -29.04
C ILE A 36 12.46 -2.73 -30.30
N GLY A 37 11.14 -2.83 -30.36
CA GLY A 37 10.48 -3.51 -31.48
C GLY A 37 8.97 -3.53 -31.45
N GLN A 38 8.32 -4.20 -32.41
CA GLN A 38 6.88 -4.45 -32.30
C GLN A 38 6.59 -5.46 -31.18
N VAL A 39 7.42 -6.51 -31.09
CA VAL A 39 7.47 -7.47 -29.99
C VAL A 39 8.86 -7.38 -29.35
N ALA A 40 8.94 -6.77 -28.17
CA ALA A 40 10.18 -6.56 -27.43
C ALA A 40 10.20 -7.42 -26.15
N ARG A 41 11.28 -8.18 -25.94
CA ARG A 41 11.51 -9.00 -24.75
C ARG A 41 12.84 -8.63 -24.13
N GLY A 42 12.83 -8.11 -22.90
CA GLY A 42 14.08 -7.70 -22.28
C GLY A 42 13.94 -7.18 -20.87
N VAL A 43 15.06 -6.78 -20.25
CA VAL A 43 15.00 -6.07 -18.96
C VAL A 43 14.29 -4.73 -19.15
N ILE A 44 14.66 -4.02 -20.22
CA ILE A 44 14.00 -2.82 -20.72
C ILE A 44 13.41 -3.16 -22.09
N ALA A 45 12.09 -3.18 -22.21
CA ALA A 45 11.39 -3.50 -23.44
C ALA A 45 10.50 -2.33 -23.88
N ILE A 46 10.66 -1.88 -25.13
CA ILE A 46 9.89 -0.79 -25.72
C ILE A 46 9.25 -1.28 -27.01
N GLY A 47 7.92 -1.28 -27.08
CA GLY A 47 7.23 -1.84 -28.23
C GLY A 47 5.73 -1.90 -28.12
N GLN A 48 5.02 -2.32 -29.18
CA GLN A 48 3.57 -2.51 -29.08
C GLN A 48 3.22 -3.67 -28.14
N GLY A 49 3.95 -4.79 -28.22
CA GLY A 49 3.99 -5.83 -27.20
C GLY A 49 5.35 -5.84 -26.52
N ALA A 50 5.43 -5.43 -25.26
CA ALA A 50 6.69 -5.32 -24.52
C ALA A 50 6.62 -6.18 -23.25
N ILE A 51 7.58 -7.09 -23.06
CA ILE A 51 7.67 -7.94 -21.86
C ILE A 51 9.01 -7.67 -21.20
N GLY A 52 8.99 -7.18 -19.96
CA GLY A 52 10.23 -6.88 -19.25
C GLY A 52 10.08 -6.45 -17.79
N LEU A 53 11.19 -6.04 -17.18
CA LEU A 53 11.17 -5.44 -15.84
C LEU A 53 10.58 -4.02 -15.92
N ILE A 54 11.03 -3.29 -16.95
CA ILE A 54 10.51 -2.00 -17.38
C ILE A 54 10.00 -2.20 -18.80
N ALA A 55 8.69 -2.03 -18.99
CA ALA A 55 8.04 -2.27 -20.27
C ALA A 55 7.18 -1.06 -20.66
N VAL A 56 7.35 -0.56 -21.89
CA VAL A 56 6.63 0.60 -22.41
C VAL A 56 5.96 0.18 -23.72
N GLY A 57 4.62 0.28 -23.78
CA GLY A 57 3.88 -0.27 -24.91
C GLY A 57 2.37 -0.31 -24.77
N GLN A 58 1.67 -0.56 -25.87
CA GLN A 58 0.22 -0.74 -25.85
C GLN A 58 -0.18 -1.99 -25.04
N GLY A 59 0.50 -3.12 -25.28
CA GLY A 59 0.41 -4.37 -24.50
C GLY A 59 1.70 -4.64 -23.73
N ALA A 60 2.09 -3.72 -22.85
CA ALA A 60 3.28 -3.90 -22.01
C ALA A 60 2.99 -4.71 -20.74
N ILE A 61 3.83 -5.69 -20.43
CA ILE A 61 3.84 -6.43 -19.17
C ILE A 61 5.16 -6.13 -18.47
N GLY A 62 5.09 -5.27 -17.45
CA GLY A 62 6.23 -4.79 -16.67
C GLY A 62 6.09 -5.11 -15.18
N LEU A 63 7.14 -5.61 -14.52
CA LEU A 63 7.11 -5.92 -13.09
C LEU A 63 7.28 -4.66 -12.20
N TYR A 64 8.12 -3.70 -12.62
CA TYR A 64 8.40 -2.47 -11.84
C TYR A 64 7.70 -1.23 -12.41
N ALA A 65 7.74 -1.09 -13.73
CA ALA A 65 7.10 0.00 -14.44
C ALA A 65 6.58 -0.53 -15.80
N GLY A 66 5.31 -0.92 -15.82
CA GLY A 66 4.56 -1.19 -17.04
C GLY A 66 3.73 0.03 -17.40
N LEU A 67 4.17 0.85 -18.35
CA LEU A 67 3.30 1.82 -19.02
C LEU A 67 2.53 1.06 -20.09
N ALA A 68 1.59 0.22 -19.64
CA ALA A 68 0.74 -0.59 -20.50
C ALA A 68 -0.45 0.25 -20.95
N MET A 69 -0.56 0.62 -22.22
CA MET A 69 -1.72 1.34 -22.76
C MET A 69 -2.90 0.39 -23.10
N LEU A 70 -3.19 -0.61 -22.26
CA LEU A 70 -4.39 -1.45 -22.42
C LEU A 70 -5.61 -0.71 -21.85
N GLY A 71 -6.20 0.17 -22.65
CA GLY A 71 -7.48 0.82 -22.38
C GLY A 71 -7.98 1.62 -23.57
N ILE A 72 -9.30 1.68 -23.73
CA ILE A 72 -10.04 2.47 -24.76
C ILE A 72 -9.66 3.97 -24.74
N PHE A 73 -8.92 4.43 -23.72
CA PHE A 73 -8.45 5.81 -23.54
C PHE A 73 -6.96 5.95 -23.16
N GLY A 74 -6.11 4.96 -23.44
CA GLY A 74 -4.65 5.12 -23.30
C GLY A 74 -4.12 5.36 -21.86
N ARG A 75 -4.92 5.08 -20.83
CA ARG A 75 -4.46 5.01 -19.44
C ARG A 75 -4.36 3.55 -19.05
N GLY A 76 -3.14 3.05 -18.93
CA GLY A 76 -2.89 1.77 -18.27
C GLY A 76 -3.50 1.76 -16.89
N PHE A 77 -4.04 0.61 -16.50
CA PHE A 77 -4.46 0.38 -15.13
C PHE A 77 -3.25 -0.18 -14.36
N PRO A 78 -2.46 0.66 -13.65
CA PRO A 78 -1.39 0.14 -12.82
C PRO A 78 -2.04 -0.63 -11.67
N LEU A 79 -2.01 -1.96 -11.72
CA LEU A 79 -2.24 -2.78 -10.53
C LEU A 79 -0.99 -2.63 -9.66
N PRO A 80 -1.05 -1.96 -8.50
CA PRO A 80 0.08 -1.95 -7.59
C PRO A 80 0.22 -3.35 -6.99
N VAL A 81 0.98 -4.21 -7.65
CA VAL A 81 1.24 -5.58 -7.18
C VAL A 81 2.12 -5.55 -5.92
N VAL A 82 2.96 -4.52 -5.78
CA VAL A 82 3.78 -4.31 -4.58
C VAL A 82 2.93 -3.81 -3.41
N PRO A 83 2.87 -4.54 -2.28
CA PRO A 83 2.15 -4.08 -1.09
C PRO A 83 2.84 -2.84 -0.52
N LYS A 84 2.14 -1.70 -0.55
CA LYS A 84 2.58 -0.51 0.19
C LYS A 84 2.30 -0.77 1.67
N LEU A 85 3.35 -1.03 2.45
CA LEU A 85 3.22 -1.03 3.91
C LEU A 85 2.87 0.41 4.35
N PRO A 86 1.73 0.62 5.04
CA PRO A 86 1.44 1.92 5.63
C PRO A 86 2.53 2.27 6.63
N ARG A 87 3.00 3.51 6.61
CA ARG A 87 3.94 3.97 7.65
C ARG A 87 3.21 3.90 9.00
N PRO A 88 3.83 3.35 10.06
CA PRO A 88 3.23 3.34 11.38
C PRO A 88 2.96 4.78 11.80
N ARG A 89 1.69 5.11 12.07
CA ARG A 89 1.34 6.43 12.61
C ARG A 89 1.83 6.46 14.05
N GLN A 90 2.75 7.37 14.35
CA GLN A 90 3.16 7.62 15.73
C GLN A 90 1.98 8.25 16.46
N LEU A 91 1.47 7.55 17.48
CA LEU A 91 0.44 8.07 18.37
C LEU A 91 1.11 9.08 19.32
N PRO A 92 0.43 10.18 19.70
CA PRO A 92 0.92 11.04 20.76
C PRO A 92 1.05 10.24 22.07
N GLY A 93 2.04 10.58 22.90
CA GLY A 93 2.25 9.92 24.19
C GLY A 93 1.02 10.03 25.08
N THR A 94 0.60 8.90 25.66
CA THR A 94 -0.56 8.84 26.54
C THR A 94 -0.20 9.44 27.91
N THR A 95 -1.02 10.38 28.37
CA THR A 95 -0.97 10.97 29.71
C THR A 95 -2.01 10.28 30.57
N ASP A 96 -1.70 10.00 31.83
CA ASP A 96 -2.67 9.38 32.73
C ASP A 96 -3.83 10.35 33.05
N LEU A 97 -5.05 9.82 33.11
CA LEU A 97 -6.27 10.57 33.40
C LEU A 97 -6.20 11.25 34.78
N SER A 98 -5.50 10.63 35.73
CA SER A 98 -5.28 11.18 37.07
C SER A 98 -4.51 12.52 37.00
N GLN A 99 -3.50 12.62 36.12
CA GLN A 99 -2.67 13.82 35.97
C GLN A 99 -3.45 14.97 35.35
N VAL A 100 -4.27 14.68 34.33
CA VAL A 100 -5.16 15.69 33.70
C VAL A 100 -6.21 16.19 34.70
N ARG A 101 -6.77 15.28 35.52
CA ARG A 101 -7.76 15.64 36.56
C ARG A 101 -7.15 16.50 37.67
N MET A 102 -5.90 16.21 38.06
CA MET A 102 -5.15 16.99 39.05
C MET A 102 -4.67 18.36 38.53
N GLY A 103 -4.86 18.66 37.23
CA GLY A 103 -4.53 19.96 36.64
C GLY A 103 -3.09 20.10 36.19
N TYR A 104 -2.35 19.00 35.98
CA TYR A 104 -0.98 19.01 35.46
C TYR A 104 -0.87 19.38 33.97
N GLY A 105 -2.00 19.63 33.31
CA GLY A 105 -2.06 20.08 31.91
C GLY A 105 -3.12 19.33 31.09
N ASP A 106 -3.23 19.72 29.82
CA ASP A 106 -4.03 19.02 28.81
C ASP A 106 -3.26 17.77 28.34
N GLY A 107 -3.96 16.66 28.09
CA GLY A 107 -3.30 15.37 27.81
C GLY A 107 -4.08 14.47 26.86
N TRP A 108 -3.36 13.56 26.19
CA TRP A 108 -3.94 12.53 25.34
C TRP A 108 -4.18 11.26 26.15
N ILE A 109 -5.40 10.72 26.14
CA ILE A 109 -5.74 9.47 26.81
C ILE A 109 -6.21 8.42 25.80
N GLU A 110 -5.89 7.15 26.05
CA GLU A 110 -6.54 6.05 25.34
C GLU A 110 -7.91 5.76 25.96
N ALA A 111 -8.94 5.83 25.13
CA ALA A 111 -10.31 5.52 25.51
C ALA A 111 -10.99 4.60 24.49
N GLU A 112 -11.94 3.80 24.94
CA GLU A 112 -12.89 3.07 24.10
C GLU A 112 -14.20 3.88 24.03
N LEU A 113 -14.79 4.00 22.84
CA LEU A 113 -16.16 4.52 22.73
C LEU A 113 -17.15 3.39 23.01
N ALA A 114 -18.12 3.69 23.86
CA ALA A 114 -19.34 2.90 23.95
C ALA A 114 -20.59 3.78 23.76
N PRO A 115 -21.70 3.19 23.31
CA PRO A 115 -22.97 3.90 23.21
C PRO A 115 -23.45 4.28 24.63
N GLY A 116 -23.62 5.58 24.89
CA GLY A 116 -24.21 6.08 26.12
C GLY A 116 -25.72 6.34 26.01
N PRO A 117 -26.37 6.69 27.14
CA PRO A 117 -27.78 7.09 27.14
C PRO A 117 -27.99 8.31 26.22
N ASP A 118 -29.10 8.33 25.49
CA ASP A 118 -29.48 9.39 24.54
C ASP A 118 -28.53 9.61 23.34
N GLN A 119 -27.90 8.55 22.83
CA GLN A 119 -26.97 8.60 21.67
C GLN A 119 -25.75 9.52 21.88
N VAL A 120 -25.44 9.84 23.14
CA VAL A 120 -24.20 10.54 23.48
C VAL A 120 -23.12 9.47 23.68
N PRO A 121 -22.09 9.43 22.82
CA PRO A 121 -21.01 8.46 22.96
C PRO A 121 -20.21 8.77 24.24
N LEU A 122 -20.03 7.74 25.07
CA LEU A 122 -19.25 7.79 26.30
C LEU A 122 -17.85 7.24 26.05
N LEU A 123 -16.87 7.82 26.76
CA LEU A 123 -15.47 7.39 26.72
C LEU A 123 -15.15 6.55 27.97
N TYR A 124 -14.61 5.35 27.75
CA TYR A 124 -14.12 4.45 28.80
C TYR A 124 -12.59 4.40 28.75
N PRO A 125 -11.85 4.57 29.85
CA PRO A 125 -10.41 4.57 29.83
C PRO A 125 -9.88 3.15 29.64
N VAL A 126 -8.87 2.98 28.77
CA VAL A 126 -8.26 1.66 28.53
C VAL A 126 -7.23 1.30 29.61
N HIS A 127 -6.55 2.30 30.20
CA HIS A 127 -5.44 2.10 31.14
C HIS A 127 -5.57 2.97 32.40
N GLY A 128 -6.56 2.68 33.26
CA GLY A 128 -6.72 3.42 34.51
C GLY A 128 -7.89 2.95 35.38
N GLY A 129 -7.73 1.80 36.04
CA GLY A 129 -8.65 1.31 37.06
C GLY A 129 -8.94 -0.18 36.93
N VAL A 130 -8.79 -0.91 38.04
CA VAL A 130 -9.28 -2.28 38.23
C VAL A 130 -10.76 -2.33 37.85
N GLY A 131 -11.11 -3.12 36.83
CA GLY A 131 -12.49 -3.36 36.42
C GLY A 131 -13.06 -2.29 35.48
N GLY A 132 -13.34 -2.69 34.23
CA GLY A 132 -14.04 -1.86 33.25
C GLY A 132 -15.52 -1.66 33.56
N GLU A 133 -15.85 -1.06 34.71
CA GLU A 133 -17.23 -1.04 35.23
C GLU A 133 -17.84 0.35 35.44
N ALA A 134 -17.14 1.46 35.24
CA ALA A 134 -17.75 2.79 35.34
C ALA A 134 -17.43 3.71 34.15
N PRO A 135 -18.44 4.31 33.49
CA PRO A 135 -18.20 5.39 32.53
C PRO A 135 -17.51 6.55 33.24
N ILE A 136 -16.55 7.23 32.60
CA ILE A 136 -16.02 8.49 33.13
C ILE A 136 -17.12 9.54 32.94
N ALA A 137 -18.06 9.60 33.89
CA ALA A 137 -19.29 10.39 33.82
C ALA A 137 -19.07 11.91 33.62
N ASP A 138 -17.83 12.39 33.79
CA ASP A 138 -17.51 13.82 33.77
C ASP A 138 -16.81 14.32 32.49
N ILE A 139 -16.47 13.46 31.52
CA ILE A 139 -15.84 13.92 30.26
C ILE A 139 -16.94 14.19 29.22
N ARG A 140 -17.20 15.48 28.99
CA ARG A 140 -18.13 15.91 27.95
C ARG A 140 -17.45 15.89 26.59
N LEU A 141 -18.04 15.18 25.63
CA LEU A 141 -17.59 15.27 24.23
C LEU A 141 -17.99 16.62 23.63
N ALA A 142 -17.06 17.30 22.97
CA ALA A 142 -17.38 18.47 22.17
C ALA A 142 -18.46 18.13 21.13
N ALA A 143 -19.45 19.01 20.97
CA ALA A 143 -20.58 18.78 20.07
C ALA A 143 -20.15 18.48 18.62
N LYS A 144 -19.02 19.06 18.18
CA LYS A 144 -18.44 18.86 16.85
C LYS A 144 -17.89 17.44 16.62
N LEU A 145 -17.58 16.70 17.69
CA LEU A 145 -16.99 15.35 17.61
C LEU A 145 -18.05 14.24 17.71
N ARG A 146 -19.25 14.55 18.19
CA ARG A 146 -20.39 13.61 18.28
C ARG A 146 -20.73 12.90 16.97
N PRO A 147 -20.85 13.58 15.80
CA PRO A 147 -21.19 12.88 14.55
C PRO A 147 -20.08 11.94 14.09
N LYS A 148 -18.81 12.28 14.34
CA LYS A 148 -17.67 11.42 14.01
C LYS A 148 -17.61 10.19 14.91
N ALA A 149 -17.82 10.38 16.22
CA ALA A 149 -17.88 9.30 17.19
C ALA A 149 -19.03 8.32 16.90
N ASN A 150 -20.22 8.82 16.53
CA ASN A 150 -21.35 7.99 16.14
C ASN A 150 -21.11 7.24 14.81
N ALA A 151 -20.45 7.89 13.85
CA ALA A 151 -20.07 7.24 12.59
C ALA A 151 -19.02 6.13 12.80
N GLU A 152 -18.13 6.27 13.77
CA GLU A 152 -17.15 5.24 14.14
C GLU A 152 -17.79 4.08 14.91
N LEU A 153 -18.71 4.36 15.84
CA LEU A 153 -19.51 3.33 16.53
C LEU A 153 -20.38 2.52 15.57
N ALA A 154 -20.85 3.11 14.47
CA ALA A 154 -21.60 2.40 13.43
C ALA A 154 -20.73 1.45 12.59
N GLN A 155 -19.43 1.71 12.49
CA GLN A 155 -18.49 0.94 11.66
C GLN A 155 -17.77 -0.16 12.44
N THR A 156 -17.58 0.02 13.74
CA THR A 156 -16.82 -0.94 14.56
C THR A 156 -17.45 -1.03 15.95
N PRO A 157 -17.77 -2.24 16.45
CA PRO A 157 -18.20 -2.41 17.82
C PRO A 157 -16.99 -2.14 18.74
N LYS A 158 -17.08 -1.09 19.57
CA LYS A 158 -16.04 -0.62 20.53
C LYS A 158 -14.74 -0.12 19.86
N PRO A 159 -14.74 1.01 19.16
CA PRO A 159 -13.52 1.56 18.57
C PRO A 159 -12.61 2.12 19.67
N ARG A 160 -11.32 1.70 19.64
CA ARG A 160 -10.25 2.33 20.44
C ARG A 160 -9.90 3.67 19.81
N VAL A 161 -9.89 4.72 20.63
CA VAL A 161 -9.57 6.08 20.23
C VAL A 161 -8.54 6.69 21.18
N VAL A 162 -7.78 7.65 20.70
CA VAL A 162 -7.02 8.56 21.56
C VAL A 162 -7.77 9.88 21.63
N ALA A 163 -8.24 10.22 22.83
CA ALA A 163 -8.98 11.45 23.09
C ALA A 163 -8.06 12.50 23.73
N HIS A 164 -8.04 13.72 23.19
CA HIS A 164 -7.39 14.86 23.80
C HIS A 164 -8.35 15.51 24.80
N ILE A 165 -8.01 15.42 26.08
CA ILE A 165 -8.79 16.03 27.15
C ILE A 165 -8.18 17.37 27.51
N LYS A 166 -9.05 18.37 27.56
CA LYS A 166 -8.78 19.69 28.11
C LYS A 166 -9.68 19.96 29.29
N ARG A 167 -9.16 20.58 30.34
CA ARG A 167 -9.98 21.06 31.45
C ARG A 167 -10.63 22.39 31.09
N VAL A 168 -11.95 22.49 31.23
CA VAL A 168 -12.73 23.72 30.99
C VAL A 168 -13.59 23.98 32.23
N GLY A 169 -13.10 24.87 33.11
CA GLY A 169 -13.70 25.10 34.43
C GLY A 169 -13.60 23.86 35.32
N ASP A 170 -14.73 23.42 35.86
CA ASP A 170 -14.85 22.20 36.69
C ASP A 170 -15.09 20.93 35.87
N GLY A 171 -15.28 21.06 34.55
CA GLY A 171 -15.53 19.93 33.65
C GLY A 171 -14.31 19.53 32.82
N LEU A 172 -14.23 18.25 32.45
CA LEU A 172 -13.29 17.75 31.46
C LEU A 172 -14.00 17.73 30.10
N VAL A 173 -13.37 18.28 29.07
CA VAL A 173 -13.92 18.34 27.70
C VAL A 173 -12.96 17.64 26.75
N CYS A 174 -13.49 16.72 25.95
CA CYS A 174 -12.76 16.13 24.84
C CYS A 174 -12.84 17.05 23.62
N ASP A 175 -11.71 17.64 23.23
CA ASP A 175 -11.60 18.62 22.14
C ASP A 175 -11.17 17.96 20.81
N ARG A 176 -10.37 16.90 20.88
CA ARG A 176 -9.93 16.12 19.71
C ARG A 176 -10.05 14.62 19.93
N LEU A 177 -10.50 13.92 18.90
CA LEU A 177 -10.64 12.47 18.87
C LEU A 177 -9.80 11.95 17.70
N LEU A 178 -8.85 11.06 17.99
CA LEU A 178 -8.06 10.35 17.00
C LEU A 178 -8.47 8.88 16.99
N HIS A 179 -8.93 8.40 15.84
CA HIS A 179 -9.14 6.98 15.63
C HIS A 179 -7.80 6.23 15.70
N VAL A 180 -7.70 5.22 16.55
CA VAL A 180 -6.57 4.28 16.51
C VAL A 180 -6.92 3.24 15.45
N PRO A 181 -6.27 3.26 14.27
CA PRO A 181 -6.55 2.24 13.28
C PRO A 181 -6.17 0.88 13.84
N ILE A 182 -7.08 -0.09 13.69
CA ILE A 182 -6.83 -1.50 13.98
C ILE A 182 -5.55 -1.92 13.21
N PRO A 183 -4.59 -2.62 13.84
CA PRO A 183 -3.38 -3.04 13.14
C PRO A 183 -3.75 -3.84 11.88
N LEU A 184 -3.07 -3.60 10.76
CA LEU A 184 -3.41 -4.22 9.46
C LEU A 184 -3.44 -5.76 9.52
N THR A 185 -2.68 -6.36 10.42
CA THR A 185 -2.66 -7.80 10.68
C THR A 185 -3.99 -8.36 11.20
N GLU A 186 -4.79 -7.54 11.87
CA GLU A 186 -6.11 -7.90 12.42
C GLU A 186 -7.26 -7.56 11.48
N THR A 187 -6.99 -6.93 10.32
CA THR A 187 -8.05 -6.65 9.34
C THR A 187 -8.47 -7.95 8.64
N GLU A 188 -9.78 -8.19 8.58
CA GLU A 188 -10.33 -9.41 7.96
C GLU A 188 -9.86 -9.57 6.51
N GLY A 189 -9.29 -10.74 6.21
CA GLY A 189 -8.79 -11.07 4.89
C GLY A 189 -7.48 -10.36 4.50
N TYR A 190 -6.74 -9.76 5.44
CA TYR A 190 -5.39 -9.24 5.15
C TYR A 190 -4.46 -10.34 4.66
N GLN A 191 -4.41 -11.48 5.37
CA GLN A 191 -3.54 -12.60 5.00
C GLN A 191 -3.90 -13.19 3.63
N THR A 192 -5.18 -13.33 3.31
CA THR A 192 -5.63 -13.86 2.01
C THR A 192 -5.31 -12.90 0.87
N LYS A 193 -5.55 -11.60 1.07
CA LYS A 193 -5.17 -10.55 0.09
C LYS A 193 -3.65 -10.50 -0.11
N LEU A 194 -2.88 -10.63 0.97
CA LEU A 194 -1.42 -10.66 0.90
C LEU A 194 -0.92 -11.92 0.18
N ALA A 195 -1.42 -13.10 0.54
CA ALA A 195 -1.06 -14.36 -0.10
C ALA A 195 -1.37 -14.36 -1.60
N PHE A 196 -2.55 -13.89 -1.99
CA PHE A 196 -2.92 -13.74 -3.41
C PHE A 196 -1.96 -12.82 -4.16
N ARG A 197 -1.62 -11.66 -3.58
CA ARG A 197 -0.65 -10.72 -4.18
C ARG A 197 0.74 -11.35 -4.31
N MET A 198 1.20 -12.06 -3.28
CA MET A 198 2.50 -12.76 -3.31
C MET A 198 2.51 -13.88 -4.37
N ALA A 199 1.42 -14.63 -4.51
CA ALA A 199 1.29 -15.65 -5.54
C ALA A 199 1.35 -15.05 -6.95
N VAL A 200 0.67 -13.93 -7.18
CA VAL A 200 0.74 -13.19 -8.45
C VAL A 200 2.17 -12.69 -8.73
N LEU A 201 2.89 -12.19 -7.71
CA LEU A 201 4.29 -11.78 -7.87
C LEU A 201 5.21 -12.95 -8.24
N VAL A 202 5.06 -14.09 -7.57
CA VAL A 202 5.85 -15.30 -7.88
C VAL A 202 5.55 -15.79 -9.29
N ALA A 203 4.28 -15.82 -9.71
CA ALA A 203 3.90 -16.19 -11.06
C ALA A 203 4.51 -15.24 -12.11
N LEU A 204 4.44 -13.93 -11.88
CA LEU A 204 5.07 -12.93 -12.77
C LEU A 204 6.59 -13.08 -12.81
N ALA A 205 7.24 -13.36 -11.69
CA ALA A 205 8.68 -13.60 -11.62
C ALA A 205 9.09 -14.87 -12.39
N LEU A 206 8.31 -15.96 -12.27
CA LEU A 206 8.53 -17.18 -13.04
C LEU A 206 8.32 -16.96 -14.54
N VAL A 207 7.29 -16.21 -14.94
CA VAL A 207 7.05 -15.84 -16.34
C VAL A 207 8.20 -14.99 -16.89
N PHE A 208 8.67 -14.00 -16.13
CA PHE A 208 9.83 -13.19 -16.51
C PHE A 208 11.09 -14.05 -16.66
N TRP A 209 11.32 -14.97 -15.72
CA TRP A 209 12.45 -15.91 -15.78
C TRP A 209 12.42 -16.78 -17.04
N GLN A 210 11.24 -17.33 -17.37
CA GLN A 210 11.06 -18.20 -18.53
C GLN A 210 11.11 -17.47 -19.87
N ILE A 211 10.49 -16.29 -19.97
CA ILE A 211 10.31 -15.57 -21.24
C ILE A 211 11.46 -14.61 -21.55
N VAL A 212 12.07 -14.02 -20.53
CA VAL A 212 13.07 -12.97 -20.70
C VAL A 212 14.46 -13.48 -20.34
N TRP A 213 14.64 -14.06 -19.16
CA TRP A 213 15.98 -14.43 -18.68
C TRP A 213 16.59 -15.62 -19.42
N LEU A 214 15.82 -16.69 -19.61
CA LEU A 214 16.29 -17.90 -20.30
C LEU A 214 16.85 -17.64 -21.71
N PRO A 215 16.14 -16.92 -22.60
CA PRO A 215 16.67 -16.57 -23.92
C PRO A 215 17.93 -15.71 -23.85
N ILE A 216 17.99 -14.76 -22.90
CA ILE A 216 19.16 -13.91 -22.72
C ILE A 216 20.36 -14.74 -22.24
N ALA A 217 20.17 -15.63 -21.27
CA ALA A 217 21.23 -16.48 -20.73
C ALA A 217 21.83 -17.41 -21.80
N GLN A 218 20.98 -17.93 -22.69
CA GLN A 218 21.42 -18.76 -23.83
C GLN A 218 22.28 -17.99 -24.84
N MET A 219 22.15 -16.66 -24.95
CA MET A 219 23.02 -15.86 -25.83
C MET A 219 24.44 -15.70 -25.31
N PHE A 220 24.66 -15.89 -24.00
CA PHE A 220 25.96 -15.75 -23.35
C PHE A 220 26.73 -17.07 -23.21
N GLN A 221 26.11 -18.20 -23.56
CA GLN A 221 26.77 -19.52 -23.66
C GLN A 221 27.29 -19.72 -25.08
#